data_AF-A0A2E1TZK1-F1
#
_entry.id   AF-A0A2E1TZK1-F1
#
_cell.length_a   1.000
_cell.length_b   1.000
_cell.length_c   1.000
_cell.angle_alpha   90.00
_cell.angle_beta   90.00
_cell.angle_gamma   90.00
#
_symmetry.space_group_name_H-M   'P 1'
#
loop_
_entity.id
_entity.type
_entity.pdbx_description
1 polymer ?
#
loop_
_entity_poly.entity_id
_entity_poly.type
_entity_poly.pdbx_seq_one_letter_code
_entity_poly.pdbx_strand_id
1 'polypeptide(L)'
;MTALPFLTSCAATNQRNSKNYTPSGLPLRRVNVSEDRIIRSIAGLRPYRSKGFVVRAERMNDKVIIHNYGHGGGGITLSWGTSHLARELASQTQHKRCAILGCGAAGLSAARLMQNAGWEVSIYAKDLPPNTTSNIAGGQWSPTSVFDKNAVSPAFLTQFESAMRHAYRYYQNLVGTKYGVRWISNYMIADSPEETDSLYSTYSDMYPELSQLDSSQHPFDAAHVLHMDTMLIEPAIYLPAMMNDFQIADGRIIVKEFEDTNEVLQLEEPVIINCTGLGSRMLFSDNDLIPIKGQLTFLLPQNEIDYIIIGNGGLYMFPRSDGILLGGTFERNNWDTTPDPEKTRQIVNGHRTFFEAMKDPWA
;
A
#
# COMPACT_ATOMS: atom_id res chain seq x y z
N MET A 1 -56.16 10.40 34.72
CA MET A 1 -54.69 10.24 34.77
C MET A 1 -54.39 8.76 34.82
N THR A 2 -54.23 8.16 33.66
CA THR A 2 -53.97 6.73 33.46
C THR A 2 -52.46 6.55 33.30
N ALA A 3 -51.84 5.89 34.28
CA ALA A 3 -50.43 5.54 34.23
C ALA A 3 -50.21 4.45 33.18
N LEU A 4 -49.36 4.72 32.18
CA LEU A 4 -48.87 3.72 31.23
C LEU A 4 -47.77 2.88 31.91
N PRO A 5 -47.77 1.55 31.74
CA PRO A 5 -46.67 0.71 32.22
C PRO A 5 -45.48 0.84 31.27
N PHE A 6 -44.29 1.02 31.83
CA PHE A 6 -43.02 0.88 31.12
C PHE A 6 -42.85 -0.58 30.69
N LEU A 7 -42.88 -0.84 29.39
CA LEU A 7 -42.44 -2.11 28.82
C LEU A 7 -40.90 -2.12 28.82
N THR A 8 -40.35 -2.82 29.80
CA THR A 8 -38.97 -3.32 29.77
C THR A 8 -38.84 -4.38 28.69
N SER A 9 -38.47 -3.96 27.48
CA SER A 9 -37.97 -4.89 26.46
C SER A 9 -36.51 -5.20 26.77
N CYS A 10 -36.29 -6.28 27.53
CA CYS A 10 -35.04 -7.02 27.49
C CYS A 10 -34.91 -7.63 26.08
N ALA A 11 -34.27 -6.91 25.16
CA ALA A 11 -33.78 -7.53 23.94
C ALA A 11 -32.60 -8.41 24.34
N ALA A 12 -32.85 -9.71 24.48
CA ALA A 12 -31.81 -10.72 24.47
C ALA A 12 -30.92 -10.43 23.25
N THR A 13 -29.66 -10.07 23.50
CA THR A 13 -28.62 -10.11 22.50
C THR A 13 -28.51 -11.56 22.05
N ASN A 14 -29.24 -11.87 20.97
CA ASN A 14 -28.98 -13.05 20.17
C ASN A 14 -27.49 -12.95 19.83
N GLN A 15 -26.65 -13.77 20.48
CA GLN A 15 -25.26 -13.95 20.09
C GLN A 15 -25.32 -14.46 18.65
N ARG A 16 -25.32 -13.54 17.67
CA ARG A 16 -24.99 -13.89 16.30
C ARG A 16 -23.68 -14.64 16.41
N ASN A 17 -23.67 -15.87 15.93
CA ASN A 17 -22.49 -16.71 15.89
C ASN A 17 -21.38 -15.93 15.15
N SER A 18 -20.52 -15.23 15.90
CA SER A 18 -19.53 -14.30 15.36
C SER A 18 -18.49 -15.03 14.52
N LYS A 19 -18.39 -16.36 14.68
CA LYS A 19 -17.44 -17.21 13.99
C LYS A 19 -17.37 -17.00 12.49
N ASN A 20 -18.51 -16.81 11.83
CA ASN A 20 -18.58 -16.78 10.37
C ASN A 20 -18.86 -15.37 9.83
N TYR A 21 -18.75 -14.32 10.66
CA TYR A 21 -19.03 -12.95 10.25
C TYR A 21 -17.88 -12.02 10.62
N THR A 22 -17.69 -10.97 9.83
CA THR A 22 -16.87 -9.83 10.24
C THR A 22 -17.48 -9.13 11.46
N PRO A 23 -16.72 -8.30 12.21
CA PRO A 23 -17.30 -7.47 13.26
C PRO A 23 -18.42 -6.54 12.76
N SER A 24 -18.33 -6.08 11.51
CA SER A 24 -19.38 -5.32 10.83
C SER A 24 -20.59 -6.15 10.39
N GLY A 25 -20.56 -7.48 10.58
CA GLY A 25 -21.67 -8.40 10.33
C GLY A 25 -21.77 -8.92 8.90
N LEU A 26 -20.74 -8.76 8.08
CA LEU A 26 -20.67 -9.34 6.74
C LEU A 26 -20.26 -10.81 6.81
N PRO A 27 -20.82 -11.69 5.99
CA PRO A 27 -20.45 -13.11 6.01
C PRO A 27 -19.01 -13.31 5.55
N LEU A 28 -18.23 -14.11 6.28
CA LEU A 28 -16.92 -14.58 5.87
C LEU A 28 -17.10 -15.75 4.90
N ARG A 29 -17.17 -15.41 3.60
CA ARG A 29 -17.34 -16.36 2.50
C ARG A 29 -16.00 -16.88 2.02
N ARG A 30 -15.95 -18.15 1.64
CA ARG A 30 -14.76 -18.78 1.06
C ARG A 30 -14.48 -18.21 -0.34
N VAL A 31 -13.22 -17.85 -0.59
CA VAL A 31 -12.76 -17.52 -1.95
C VAL A 31 -12.76 -18.78 -2.80
N ASN A 32 -13.40 -18.73 -3.97
CA ASN A 32 -13.35 -19.81 -4.95
C ASN A 32 -12.01 -19.76 -5.73
N VAL A 33 -11.03 -20.52 -5.26
CA VAL A 33 -9.68 -20.57 -5.84
C VAL A 33 -9.56 -21.70 -6.85
N SER A 34 -9.57 -21.34 -8.13
CA SER A 34 -9.38 -22.29 -9.22
C SER A 34 -8.59 -21.69 -10.37
N GLU A 35 -7.89 -22.54 -11.14
CA GLU A 35 -7.02 -22.11 -12.25
C GLU A 35 -7.82 -21.51 -13.41
N ASP A 36 -9.01 -22.06 -13.70
CA ASP A 36 -9.93 -21.54 -14.73
C ASP A 36 -10.50 -20.15 -14.39
N ARG A 37 -10.37 -19.71 -13.13
CA ARG A 37 -10.73 -18.35 -12.71
C ARG A 37 -9.58 -17.36 -12.82
N ILE A 38 -8.36 -17.79 -13.16
CA ILE A 38 -7.22 -16.89 -13.29
C ILE A 38 -7.45 -15.95 -14.48
N ILE A 39 -7.43 -14.64 -14.22
CA ILE A 39 -7.57 -13.61 -15.25
C ILE A 39 -6.23 -13.00 -15.66
N ARG A 40 -5.22 -12.99 -14.77
CA ARG A 40 -3.85 -12.54 -15.06
C ARG A 40 -2.88 -12.92 -13.95
N SER A 41 -1.60 -13.02 -14.30
CA SER A 41 -0.48 -13.01 -13.36
C SER A 41 0.48 -11.88 -13.74
N ILE A 42 1.00 -11.17 -12.74
CA ILE A 42 1.89 -10.02 -12.94
C ILE A 42 3.04 -10.08 -11.94
N ALA A 43 4.21 -9.58 -12.32
CA ALA A 43 5.34 -9.42 -11.41
C ALA A 43 5.91 -8.00 -11.48
N GLY A 44 6.32 -7.47 -10.33
CA GLY A 44 6.81 -6.11 -10.19
C GLY A 44 7.94 -6.01 -9.18
N LEU A 45 8.71 -4.91 -9.25
CA LEU A 45 9.90 -4.71 -8.43
C LEU A 45 9.68 -3.63 -7.39
N ARG A 46 9.87 -3.96 -6.11
CA ARG A 46 9.84 -2.99 -5.02
C ARG A 46 11.21 -2.31 -4.90
N PRO A 47 11.30 -0.96 -4.84
CA PRO A 47 12.54 -0.24 -4.62
C PRO A 47 12.94 -0.33 -3.14
N TYR A 48 13.72 -1.34 -2.76
CA TYR A 48 14.06 -1.58 -1.36
C TYR A 48 15.45 -1.05 -1.01
N ARG A 49 15.57 -0.44 0.17
CA ARG A 49 16.85 -0.09 0.81
C ARG A 49 16.83 -0.66 2.22
N SER A 50 17.89 -1.34 2.64
CA SER A 50 17.95 -1.93 4.00
C SER A 50 17.83 -0.87 5.10
N LYS A 51 18.42 0.31 4.88
CA LYS A 51 18.38 1.46 5.79
C LYS A 51 17.07 2.27 5.73
N GLY A 52 16.10 1.82 4.94
CA GLY A 52 14.84 2.52 4.72
C GLY A 52 14.87 3.57 3.61
N PHE A 53 13.71 4.21 3.41
CA PHE A 53 13.50 5.21 2.37
C PHE A 53 14.43 6.43 2.55
N VAL A 54 14.62 7.18 1.48
CA VAL A 54 15.38 8.43 1.48
C VAL A 54 14.41 9.59 1.31
N VAL A 55 14.28 10.42 2.35
CA VAL A 55 13.73 11.78 2.25
C VAL A 55 14.75 12.79 2.77
N ARG A 56 15.41 13.49 1.85
CA ARG A 56 16.45 14.49 2.16
C ARG A 56 16.61 15.48 1.02
N ALA A 57 17.06 16.69 1.34
CA ALA A 57 17.44 17.69 0.36
C ALA A 57 18.96 17.67 0.11
N GLU A 58 19.36 17.99 -1.10
CA GLU A 58 20.73 18.15 -1.56
C GLU A 58 20.80 19.31 -2.55
N ARG A 59 21.90 20.07 -2.54
CA ARG A 59 22.16 21.09 -3.55
C ARG A 59 23.12 20.56 -4.59
N MET A 60 22.74 20.65 -5.85
CA MET A 60 23.58 20.28 -6.98
C MET A 60 23.54 21.43 -7.99
N ASN A 61 24.68 22.10 -8.18
CA ASN A 61 24.78 23.34 -8.95
C ASN A 61 23.78 24.41 -8.45
N ASP A 62 22.95 24.94 -9.34
CA ASP A 62 21.88 25.90 -9.08
C ASP A 62 20.56 25.24 -8.64
N LYS A 63 20.51 23.90 -8.52
CA LYS A 63 19.30 23.13 -8.21
C LYS A 63 19.24 22.69 -6.76
N VAL A 64 18.02 22.58 -6.25
CA VAL A 64 17.71 21.86 -5.00
C VAL A 64 17.04 20.54 -5.35
N ILE A 65 17.72 19.43 -5.08
CA ILE A 65 17.21 18.08 -5.29
C ILE A 65 16.65 17.57 -3.96
N ILE A 66 15.40 17.13 -3.96
CA ILE A 66 14.73 16.52 -2.82
C ILE A 66 14.45 15.07 -3.16
N HIS A 67 15.19 14.18 -2.54
CA HIS A 67 15.01 12.75 -2.71
C HIS A 67 13.76 12.28 -1.95
N ASN A 68 12.98 11.39 -2.56
CA ASN A 68 11.80 10.75 -1.99
C ASN A 68 11.58 9.38 -2.67
N TYR A 69 12.39 8.38 -2.30
CA TYR A 69 12.38 7.05 -2.93
C TYR A 69 12.84 5.94 -1.95
N GLY A 70 12.77 4.68 -2.38
CA GLY A 70 13.34 3.55 -1.62
C GLY A 70 12.40 2.94 -0.57
N HIS A 71 11.09 3.03 -0.79
CA HIS A 71 10.04 2.66 0.18
C HIS A 71 9.82 1.17 0.40
N GLY A 72 10.49 0.28 -0.35
CA GLY A 72 10.30 -1.17 -0.23
C GLY A 72 8.83 -1.57 -0.44
N GLY A 73 8.29 -2.34 0.51
CA GLY A 73 6.87 -2.73 0.54
C GLY A 73 5.89 -1.58 0.79
N GLY A 74 6.34 -0.47 1.38
CA GLY A 74 5.49 0.64 1.81
C GLY A 74 5.28 1.74 0.76
N GLY A 75 5.54 1.48 -0.52
CA GLY A 75 5.52 2.53 -1.57
C GLY A 75 4.18 3.26 -1.73
N ILE A 76 3.06 2.54 -1.69
CA ILE A 76 1.72 3.16 -1.68
C ILE A 76 1.42 3.71 -0.30
N THR A 77 1.59 2.92 0.75
CA THR A 77 1.16 3.27 2.11
C THR A 77 1.84 4.52 2.63
N LEU A 78 3.13 4.72 2.34
CA LEU A 78 3.88 5.89 2.79
C LEU A 78 3.86 7.06 1.80
N SER A 79 3.25 6.91 0.62
CA SER A 79 3.44 7.85 -0.51
C SER A 79 3.12 9.29 -0.13
N TRP A 80 1.99 9.54 0.54
CA TRP A 80 1.60 10.87 0.99
C TRP A 80 2.47 11.38 2.14
N GLY A 81 2.90 10.49 3.02
CA GLY A 81 3.71 10.82 4.17
C GLY A 81 5.11 11.30 3.80
N THR A 82 5.84 10.51 3.02
CA THR A 82 7.17 10.90 2.58
C THR A 82 7.13 12.09 1.62
N SER A 83 6.05 12.21 0.84
CA SER A 83 5.82 13.39 0.00
C SER A 83 5.50 14.65 0.82
N HIS A 84 4.83 14.52 1.96
CA HIS A 84 4.63 15.62 2.90
C HIS A 84 5.97 16.14 3.41
N LEU A 85 6.83 15.24 3.86
CA LEU A 85 8.18 15.56 4.31
C LEU A 85 9.02 16.20 3.19
N ALA A 86 8.92 15.68 1.96
CA ALA A 86 9.58 16.26 0.80
C ALA A 86 9.07 17.69 0.48
N ARG A 87 7.76 17.93 0.60
CA ARG A 87 7.16 19.27 0.45
C ARG A 87 7.64 20.24 1.52
N GLU A 88 7.82 19.79 2.77
CA GLU A 88 8.40 20.63 3.82
C GLU A 88 9.83 21.06 3.50
N LEU A 89 10.66 20.14 3.01
CA LEU A 89 12.01 20.48 2.52
C LEU A 89 11.97 21.47 1.35
N ALA A 90 11.06 21.29 0.39
CA ALA A 90 10.90 22.21 -0.74
C ALA A 90 10.49 23.62 -0.30
N SER A 91 9.67 23.70 0.75
CA SER A 91 9.17 24.96 1.30
C SER A 91 10.25 25.79 2.01
N GLN A 92 11.43 25.21 2.27
CA GLN A 92 12.60 25.94 2.77
C GLN A 92 13.33 26.72 1.67
N THR A 93 12.96 26.52 0.41
CA THR A 93 13.48 27.29 -0.73
C THR A 93 12.59 28.50 -1.02
N GLN A 94 13.14 29.51 -1.70
CA GLN A 94 12.39 30.68 -2.16
C GLN A 94 11.58 30.42 -3.45
N HIS A 95 11.72 29.24 -4.04
CA HIS A 95 11.11 28.92 -5.34
C HIS A 95 9.65 28.46 -5.18
N LYS A 96 8.88 28.59 -6.26
CA LYS A 96 7.48 28.11 -6.36
C LYS A 96 7.22 27.30 -7.63
N ARG A 97 8.28 26.80 -8.26
CA ARG A 97 8.21 25.92 -9.43
C ARG A 97 9.08 24.69 -9.17
N CYS A 98 8.56 23.50 -9.44
CA CYS A 98 9.31 22.26 -9.27
C CYS A 98 9.05 21.22 -10.36
N ALA A 99 10.07 20.40 -10.61
CA ALA A 99 9.96 19.16 -11.37
C ALA A 99 9.78 17.99 -10.40
N ILE A 100 8.86 17.09 -10.69
CA ILE A 100 8.72 15.81 -10.00
C ILE A 100 9.21 14.72 -10.94
N LEU A 101 10.15 13.89 -10.51
CA LEU A 101 10.64 12.78 -11.31
C LEU A 101 9.91 11.49 -10.92
N GLY A 102 9.11 10.96 -11.83
CA GLY A 102 8.32 9.74 -11.65
C GLY A 102 6.82 10.00 -11.43
N CYS A 103 5.98 9.16 -12.04
CA CYS A 103 4.52 9.25 -11.98
C CYS A 103 3.87 8.07 -11.22
N GLY A 104 4.63 7.45 -10.30
CA GLY A 104 4.10 6.46 -9.36
C GLY A 104 3.38 7.10 -8.17
N ALA A 105 2.99 6.30 -7.18
CA ALA A 105 2.26 6.78 -6.00
C ALA A 105 2.97 7.95 -5.29
N ALA A 106 4.28 7.83 -5.02
CA ALA A 106 5.06 8.90 -4.39
C ALA A 106 5.14 10.17 -5.25
N GLY A 107 5.36 10.03 -6.56
CA GLY A 107 5.42 11.17 -7.48
C GLY A 107 4.08 11.91 -7.58
N LEU A 108 2.97 11.19 -7.75
CA LEU A 108 1.63 11.78 -7.80
C LEU A 108 1.24 12.44 -6.46
N SER A 109 1.54 11.80 -5.32
CA SER A 109 1.31 12.39 -4.00
C SER A 109 2.12 13.69 -3.82
N ALA A 110 3.42 13.69 -4.18
CA ALA A 110 4.25 14.88 -4.13
C ALA A 110 3.72 16.00 -5.03
N ALA A 111 3.38 15.68 -6.27
CA ALA A 111 2.85 16.65 -7.23
C ALA A 111 1.57 17.34 -6.71
N ARG A 112 0.62 16.55 -6.18
CA ARG A 112 -0.63 17.10 -5.61
C ARG A 112 -0.38 17.94 -4.36
N LEU A 113 0.53 17.54 -3.48
CA LEU A 113 0.88 18.34 -2.29
C LEU A 113 1.54 19.67 -2.66
N MET A 114 2.39 19.68 -3.70
CA MET A 114 3.02 20.89 -4.20
C MET A 114 2.02 21.82 -4.88
N GLN A 115 1.13 21.30 -5.74
CA GLN A 115 0.04 22.08 -6.35
C GLN A 115 -0.88 22.70 -5.28
N ASN A 116 -1.28 21.94 -4.26
CA ASN A 116 -2.09 22.45 -3.16
C ASN A 116 -1.38 23.54 -2.34
N ALA A 117 -0.04 23.57 -2.36
CA ALA A 117 0.78 24.62 -1.75
C ALA A 117 1.05 25.82 -2.69
N GLY A 118 0.37 25.87 -3.84
CA GLY A 118 0.46 26.95 -4.82
C GLY A 118 1.73 26.92 -5.68
N TRP A 119 2.33 25.76 -5.88
CA TRP A 119 3.48 25.60 -6.76
C TRP A 119 3.06 25.31 -8.20
N GLU A 120 3.85 25.79 -9.15
CA GLU A 120 3.83 25.31 -10.52
C GLU A 120 4.60 23.98 -10.61
N VAL A 121 3.95 22.94 -11.12
CA VAL A 121 4.48 21.57 -11.04
C VAL A 121 4.46 20.90 -12.41
N SER A 122 5.62 20.37 -12.80
CA SER A 122 5.79 19.48 -13.95
C SER A 122 6.19 18.09 -13.47
N ILE A 123 5.51 17.03 -13.91
CA ILE A 123 5.97 15.64 -13.74
C ILE A 123 6.75 15.23 -14.98
N TYR A 124 7.96 14.71 -14.78
CA TYR A 124 8.73 14.02 -15.80
C TYR A 124 8.81 12.54 -15.46
N ALA A 125 8.36 11.67 -16.35
CA ALA A 125 8.35 10.23 -16.09
C ALA A 125 8.53 9.41 -17.37
N LYS A 126 9.26 8.30 -17.25
CA LYS A 126 9.33 7.27 -18.30
C LYS A 126 7.99 6.55 -18.45
N ASP A 127 7.46 6.06 -17.33
CA ASP A 127 6.23 5.30 -17.27
C ASP A 127 5.12 6.08 -16.55
N LEU A 128 3.90 5.99 -17.06
CA LEU A 128 2.69 6.56 -16.47
C LEU A 128 1.74 5.43 -16.03
N PRO A 129 0.83 5.67 -15.07
CA PRO A 129 -0.26 4.73 -14.79
C PRO A 129 -1.02 4.39 -16.09
N PRO A 130 -1.30 3.09 -16.37
CA PRO A 130 -1.23 1.95 -15.46
C PRO A 130 0.09 1.17 -15.45
N ASN A 131 1.16 1.68 -16.05
CA ASN A 131 2.41 0.94 -16.30
C ASN A 131 3.51 1.19 -15.25
N THR A 132 3.16 1.66 -14.05
CA THR A 132 4.15 1.92 -13.00
C THR A 132 4.26 0.74 -12.03
N THR A 133 5.39 0.62 -11.32
CA THR A 133 5.52 -0.29 -10.17
C THR A 133 4.36 -0.15 -9.18
N SER A 134 3.84 1.08 -8.99
CA SER A 134 2.75 1.31 -8.05
C SER A 134 1.45 0.64 -8.48
N ASN A 135 1.23 0.41 -9.78
CA ASN A 135 0.04 -0.26 -10.29
C ASN A 135 -0.05 -1.75 -9.90
N ILE A 136 1.11 -2.36 -9.63
CA ILE A 136 1.24 -3.77 -9.26
C ILE A 136 0.93 -3.99 -7.78
N ALA A 137 1.05 -2.96 -6.93
CA ALA A 137 0.94 -3.12 -5.48
C ALA A 137 -0.41 -3.70 -5.03
N GLY A 138 -0.36 -4.42 -3.90
CA GLY A 138 -1.52 -5.04 -3.28
C GLY A 138 -2.60 -4.04 -2.89
N GLY A 139 -2.22 -3.01 -2.14
CA GLY A 139 -3.08 -1.87 -1.81
C GLY A 139 -3.48 -1.75 -0.35
N GLN A 140 -3.19 -2.73 0.49
CA GLN A 140 -3.50 -2.64 1.92
C GLN A 140 -2.68 -1.52 2.60
N TRP A 141 -3.34 -0.75 3.45
CA TRP A 141 -2.68 0.07 4.47
C TRP A 141 -1.96 -0.84 5.49
N SER A 142 -0.69 -1.08 5.21
CA SER A 142 0.27 -1.72 6.11
C SER A 142 1.69 -1.31 5.69
N PRO A 143 2.34 -0.34 6.36
CA PRO A 143 3.70 0.12 6.03
C PRO A 143 4.77 -0.89 6.48
N THR A 144 4.71 -2.12 5.96
CA THR A 144 5.65 -3.21 6.23
C THR A 144 6.71 -3.36 5.15
N SER A 145 7.76 -4.12 5.46
CA SER A 145 8.86 -4.43 4.54
C SER A 145 9.55 -3.17 3.95
N VAL A 146 9.60 -2.09 4.74
CA VAL A 146 10.17 -0.79 4.34
C VAL A 146 11.67 -0.75 4.59
N PHE A 147 12.15 -1.46 5.62
CA PHE A 147 13.54 -1.45 6.06
C PHE A 147 13.90 -2.75 6.80
N ASP A 148 15.20 -2.93 7.07
CA ASP A 148 15.73 -3.96 7.96
C ASP A 148 15.85 -3.39 9.39
N LYS A 149 15.21 -4.04 10.37
CA LYS A 149 15.19 -3.60 11.78
C LYS A 149 16.61 -3.42 12.35
N ASN A 150 17.59 -4.18 11.86
CA ASN A 150 18.97 -4.13 12.36
C ASN A 150 19.85 -3.09 11.65
N ALA A 151 19.37 -2.45 10.57
CA ALA A 151 20.15 -1.52 9.75
C ALA A 151 19.71 -0.05 9.87
N VAL A 152 18.62 0.23 10.59
CA VAL A 152 18.03 1.57 10.69
C VAL A 152 18.55 2.36 11.87
N SER A 153 18.60 3.69 11.72
CA SER A 153 18.96 4.61 12.78
C SER A 153 17.73 5.09 13.56
N PRO A 154 17.88 5.55 14.82
CA PRO A 154 16.80 6.19 15.56
C PRO A 154 16.18 7.39 14.81
N ALA A 155 17.01 8.19 14.14
CA ALA A 155 16.54 9.33 13.34
C ALA A 155 15.64 8.89 12.17
N PHE A 156 15.99 7.77 11.51
CA PHE A 156 15.12 7.20 10.48
C PHE A 156 13.81 6.70 11.06
N LEU A 157 13.81 6.05 12.23
CA LEU A 157 12.57 5.58 12.86
C LEU A 157 11.61 6.73 13.20
N THR A 158 12.14 7.86 13.70
CA THR A 158 11.34 9.08 13.90
C THR A 158 10.77 9.62 12.57
N GLN A 159 11.59 9.64 11.51
CA GLN A 159 11.14 10.05 10.18
C GLN A 159 10.06 9.11 9.61
N PHE A 160 10.23 7.80 9.80
CA PHE A 160 9.30 6.76 9.38
C PHE A 160 7.95 6.91 10.10
N GLU A 161 7.95 7.09 11.42
CA GLU A 161 6.72 7.32 12.18
C GLU A 161 6.00 8.59 11.71
N SER A 162 6.74 9.69 11.53
CA SER A 162 6.16 10.94 11.03
C SER A 162 5.51 10.76 9.65
N ALA A 163 6.22 10.15 8.71
CA ALA A 163 5.69 9.85 7.38
C ALA A 163 4.44 8.97 7.47
N MET A 164 4.48 7.91 8.27
CA MET A 164 3.36 6.99 8.44
C MET A 164 2.11 7.70 9.00
N ARG A 165 2.25 8.52 10.05
CA ARG A 165 1.13 9.26 10.64
C ARG A 165 0.51 10.25 9.66
N HIS A 166 1.34 10.97 8.90
CA HIS A 166 0.85 11.85 7.84
C HIS A 166 0.10 11.06 6.76
N ALA A 167 0.69 9.97 6.26
CA ALA A 167 0.11 9.19 5.18
C ALA A 167 -1.25 8.60 5.57
N TYR A 168 -1.37 8.08 6.79
CA TYR A 168 -2.64 7.56 7.31
C TYR A 168 -3.72 8.63 7.31
N ARG A 169 -3.40 9.81 7.83
CA ARG A 169 -4.34 10.93 7.85
C ARG A 169 -4.75 11.38 6.45
N TYR A 170 -3.83 11.38 5.48
CA TYR A 170 -4.16 11.68 4.09
C TYR A 170 -5.11 10.63 3.50
N TYR A 171 -4.81 9.34 3.66
CA TYR A 171 -5.66 8.27 3.13
C TYR A 171 -7.06 8.27 3.75
N GLN A 172 -7.20 8.60 5.03
CA GLN A 172 -8.52 8.78 5.65
C GLN A 172 -9.39 9.81 4.92
N ASN A 173 -8.79 10.90 4.41
CA ASN A 173 -9.50 11.92 3.63
C ASN A 173 -9.73 11.53 2.16
N LEU A 174 -9.15 10.42 1.70
CA LEU A 174 -9.32 9.88 0.35
C LEU A 174 -10.30 8.71 0.31
N VAL A 175 -10.82 8.26 1.46
CA VAL A 175 -11.85 7.22 1.54
C VAL A 175 -13.04 7.62 0.66
N GLY A 176 -13.40 6.75 -0.28
CA GLY A 176 -14.45 6.98 -1.25
C GLY A 176 -14.18 6.31 -2.58
N THR A 177 -15.24 6.18 -3.38
CA THR A 177 -15.21 5.50 -4.68
C THR A 177 -14.29 6.21 -5.69
N LYS A 178 -14.16 7.54 -5.62
CA LYS A 178 -13.29 8.32 -6.52
C LYS A 178 -11.85 7.81 -6.54
N TYR A 179 -11.30 7.49 -5.37
CA TYR A 179 -9.90 7.08 -5.24
C TYR A 179 -9.76 5.57 -5.02
N GLY A 180 -10.86 4.82 -4.95
CA GLY A 180 -10.83 3.39 -4.64
C GLY A 180 -10.18 3.12 -3.27
N VAL A 181 -10.42 4.00 -2.29
CA VAL A 181 -9.95 3.83 -0.92
C VAL A 181 -11.15 3.52 -0.03
N ARG A 182 -11.10 2.41 0.72
CA ARG A 182 -12.19 2.00 1.61
C ARG A 182 -11.67 1.29 2.85
N TRP A 183 -12.43 1.36 3.94
CA TRP A 183 -12.19 0.51 5.10
C TRP A 183 -12.59 -0.93 4.80
N ILE A 184 -11.86 -1.89 5.36
CA ILE A 184 -12.11 -3.32 5.22
C ILE A 184 -11.53 -4.09 6.41
N SER A 185 -12.20 -5.16 6.80
CA SER A 185 -11.69 -6.06 7.83
C SER A 185 -10.51 -6.88 7.31
N ASN A 186 -9.48 -7.00 8.14
CA ASN A 186 -8.26 -7.75 7.87
C ASN A 186 -8.07 -8.82 8.94
N TYR A 187 -7.76 -10.03 8.48
CA TYR A 187 -7.36 -11.13 9.35
C TYR A 187 -5.90 -11.50 9.07
N MET A 188 -5.06 -11.40 10.08
CA MET A 188 -3.72 -11.96 10.05
C MET A 188 -3.74 -13.39 10.59
N ILE A 189 -3.21 -14.31 9.79
CA ILE A 189 -3.11 -15.73 10.08
C ILE A 189 -1.66 -16.04 10.45
N ALA A 190 -1.43 -16.42 11.71
CA ALA A 190 -0.11 -16.67 12.25
C ALA A 190 -0.01 -18.05 12.92
N ASP A 191 1.21 -18.61 12.91
CA ASP A 191 1.54 -19.85 13.62
C ASP A 191 1.81 -19.61 15.12
N SER A 192 2.02 -18.34 15.51
CA SER A 192 2.26 -17.89 16.88
C SER A 192 1.45 -16.63 17.20
N PRO A 193 1.24 -16.30 18.49
CA PRO A 193 0.66 -15.03 18.88
C PRO A 193 1.44 -13.83 18.34
N GLU A 194 0.75 -12.69 18.20
CA GLU A 194 1.36 -11.43 17.78
C GLU A 194 2.45 -10.98 18.77
N GLU A 195 3.59 -10.51 18.25
CA GLU A 195 4.67 -9.96 19.06
C GLU A 195 4.26 -8.63 19.71
N THR A 196 4.69 -8.36 20.94
CA THR A 196 4.36 -7.12 21.67
C THR A 196 4.93 -5.86 21.01
N ASP A 197 5.99 -6.01 20.21
CA ASP A 197 6.72 -4.90 19.58
C ASP A 197 6.50 -4.87 18.05
N SER A 198 5.36 -5.38 17.60
CA SER A 198 4.97 -5.34 16.20
C SER A 198 4.49 -3.95 15.76
N LEU A 199 4.31 -3.79 14.45
CA LEU A 199 3.74 -2.56 13.88
C LEU A 199 2.31 -2.31 14.42
N TYR A 200 1.52 -3.38 14.56
CA TYR A 200 0.11 -3.28 14.93
C TYR A 200 -0.07 -2.99 16.42
N SER A 201 0.78 -3.56 17.27
CA SER A 201 0.76 -3.26 18.70
C SER A 201 1.28 -1.84 18.99
N THR A 202 2.39 -1.46 18.36
CA THR A 202 3.05 -0.15 18.57
C THR A 202 2.17 1.01 18.11
N TYR A 203 1.47 0.83 16.99
CA TYR A 203 0.65 1.87 16.35
C TYR A 203 -0.84 1.48 16.31
N SER A 204 -1.33 0.89 17.40
CA SER A 204 -2.70 0.39 17.53
C SER A 204 -3.77 1.47 17.31
N ASP A 205 -3.46 2.74 17.52
CA ASP A 205 -4.32 3.89 17.20
C ASP A 205 -4.65 4.02 15.70
N MET A 206 -3.89 3.34 14.84
CA MET A 206 -4.05 3.33 13.39
C MET A 206 -4.78 2.09 12.85
N TYR A 207 -5.17 1.18 13.73
CA TYR A 207 -5.83 -0.10 13.40
C TYR A 207 -7.06 -0.29 14.28
N PRO A 208 -8.22 0.27 13.90
CA PRO A 208 -9.48 0.10 14.63
C PRO A 208 -9.87 -1.38 14.76
N GLU A 209 -10.67 -1.71 15.77
CA GLU A 209 -11.15 -3.09 16.01
C GLU A 209 -10.02 -4.15 16.14
N LEU A 210 -8.81 -3.70 16.52
CA LEU A 210 -7.66 -4.57 16.75
C LEU A 210 -7.94 -5.54 17.90
N SER A 211 -8.01 -6.83 17.59
CA SER A 211 -8.34 -7.86 18.58
C SER A 211 -7.76 -9.22 18.22
N GLN A 212 -7.25 -9.93 19.23
CA GLN A 212 -6.90 -11.34 19.10
C GLN A 212 -8.19 -12.16 19.12
N LEU A 213 -8.38 -12.99 18.10
CA LEU A 213 -9.52 -13.89 18.00
C LEU A 213 -9.15 -15.30 18.43
N ASP A 214 -10.07 -15.95 19.14
CA ASP A 214 -10.00 -17.38 19.42
C ASP A 214 -10.69 -18.21 18.31
N SER A 215 -10.45 -19.53 18.32
CA SER A 215 -10.99 -20.46 17.32
C SER A 215 -12.54 -20.53 17.23
N SER A 216 -13.26 -20.00 18.22
CA SER A 216 -14.73 -19.88 18.21
C SER A 216 -15.21 -18.60 17.51
N GLN A 217 -14.31 -17.64 17.28
CA GLN A 217 -14.63 -16.32 16.71
C GLN A 217 -14.25 -16.16 15.24
N HIS A 218 -13.62 -17.17 14.62
CA HIS A 218 -13.29 -17.15 13.19
C HIS A 218 -13.45 -18.54 12.52
N PRO A 219 -13.56 -18.61 11.18
CA PRO A 219 -13.76 -19.86 10.45
C PRO A 219 -12.46 -20.46 9.89
N PHE A 220 -11.34 -19.74 10.00
CA PHE A 220 -10.03 -20.14 9.46
C PHE A 220 -9.43 -21.31 10.24
N ASP A 221 -8.75 -22.19 9.51
CA ASP A 221 -7.96 -23.29 10.10
C ASP A 221 -6.61 -22.76 10.61
N ALA A 222 -6.68 -22.01 11.72
CA ALA A 222 -5.54 -21.34 12.32
C ALA A 222 -5.69 -21.26 13.84
N ALA A 223 -4.56 -21.38 14.56
CA ALA A 223 -4.53 -21.27 16.02
C ALA A 223 -4.51 -19.82 16.51
N HIS A 224 -3.86 -18.92 15.74
CA HIS A 224 -3.71 -17.51 16.10
C HIS A 224 -4.21 -16.63 14.95
N VAL A 225 -5.27 -15.89 15.24
CA VAL A 225 -5.85 -14.92 14.29
C VAL A 225 -5.93 -13.56 14.97
N LEU A 226 -5.34 -12.56 14.32
CA LEU A 226 -5.48 -11.16 14.73
C LEU A 226 -6.41 -10.45 13.74
N HIS A 227 -7.48 -9.87 14.25
CA HIS A 227 -8.38 -9.02 13.49
C HIS A 227 -7.99 -7.54 13.65
N MET A 228 -8.15 -6.77 12.59
CA MET A 228 -8.16 -5.30 12.61
C MET A 228 -8.93 -4.78 11.39
N ASP A 229 -9.49 -3.58 11.49
CA ASP A 229 -9.92 -2.84 10.30
C ASP A 229 -8.74 -2.02 9.74
N THR A 230 -8.61 -2.04 8.41
CA THR A 230 -7.57 -1.32 7.66
C THR A 230 -8.18 -0.64 6.44
N MET A 231 -7.39 0.16 5.71
CA MET A 231 -7.79 0.70 4.41
C MET A 231 -7.26 -0.15 3.27
N LEU A 232 -8.11 -0.47 2.30
CA LEU A 232 -7.70 -0.98 0.99
C LEU A 232 -7.66 0.18 0.00
N ILE A 233 -6.52 0.38 -0.63
CA ILE A 233 -6.25 1.38 -1.67
C ILE A 233 -6.08 0.62 -2.98
N GLU A 234 -6.99 0.79 -3.94
CA GLU A 234 -6.94 0.03 -5.19
C GLU A 234 -6.13 0.79 -6.26
N PRO A 235 -4.86 0.44 -6.55
CA PRO A 235 -4.04 1.20 -7.50
C PRO A 235 -4.64 1.38 -8.90
N ALA A 236 -5.49 0.46 -9.35
CA ALA A 236 -6.19 0.55 -10.63
C ALA A 236 -7.20 1.72 -10.70
N ILE A 237 -7.68 2.20 -9.55
CA ILE A 237 -8.58 3.36 -9.43
C ILE A 237 -7.80 4.57 -8.91
N TYR A 238 -7.02 4.37 -7.85
CA TYR A 238 -6.30 5.42 -7.14
C TYR A 238 -5.33 6.20 -8.05
N LEU A 239 -4.45 5.51 -8.77
CA LEU A 239 -3.40 6.17 -9.56
C LEU A 239 -3.94 6.97 -10.75
N PRO A 240 -4.86 6.46 -11.59
CA PRO A 240 -5.45 7.29 -12.65
C PRO A 240 -6.27 8.45 -12.09
N ALA A 241 -7.00 8.28 -10.98
CA ALA A 241 -7.74 9.38 -10.34
C ALA A 241 -6.79 10.51 -9.88
N MET A 242 -5.67 10.14 -9.24
CA MET A 242 -4.63 11.07 -8.80
C MET A 242 -3.95 11.79 -9.97
N MET A 243 -3.65 11.08 -11.06
CA MET A 243 -3.06 11.64 -12.27
C MET A 243 -4.04 12.62 -12.96
N ASN A 244 -5.31 12.26 -13.04
CA ASN A 244 -6.35 13.12 -13.59
C ASN A 244 -6.53 14.40 -12.76
N ASP A 245 -6.57 14.28 -11.43
CA ASP A 245 -6.65 15.46 -10.54
C ASP A 245 -5.43 16.38 -10.69
N PHE A 246 -4.24 15.80 -10.93
CA PHE A 246 -3.03 16.58 -11.19
C PHE A 246 -3.17 17.39 -12.49
N GLN A 247 -3.64 16.76 -13.57
CA GLN A 247 -3.82 17.39 -14.87
C GLN A 247 -4.92 18.46 -14.86
N ILE A 248 -6.06 18.19 -14.19
CA ILE A 248 -7.16 19.16 -14.04
C ILE A 248 -6.71 20.40 -13.26
N ALA A 249 -5.75 20.25 -12.34
CA ALA A 249 -5.14 21.36 -11.61
C ALA A 249 -3.95 21.99 -12.38
N ASP A 250 -4.02 22.02 -13.71
CA ASP A 250 -3.03 22.60 -14.64
C ASP A 250 -1.62 21.97 -14.56
N GLY A 251 -1.53 20.74 -14.03
CA GLY A 251 -0.29 19.99 -13.94
C GLY A 251 0.17 19.49 -15.31
N ARG A 252 1.46 19.68 -15.62
CA ARG A 252 2.06 19.21 -16.88
C ARG A 252 2.73 17.86 -16.67
N ILE A 253 2.43 16.88 -17.52
CA ILE A 253 3.11 15.58 -17.55
C ILE A 253 3.92 15.48 -18.83
N ILE A 254 5.22 15.26 -18.70
CA ILE A 254 6.16 15.10 -19.79
C ILE A 254 6.70 13.67 -19.75
N VAL A 255 6.46 12.90 -20.82
CA VAL A 255 7.05 11.57 -20.96
C VAL A 255 8.51 11.74 -21.33
N LYS A 256 9.40 11.43 -20.38
CA LYS A 256 10.86 11.56 -20.54
C LYS A 256 11.57 10.52 -19.68
N GLU A 257 12.47 9.79 -20.31
CA GLU A 257 13.50 9.01 -19.64
C GLU A 257 14.76 9.86 -19.50
N PHE A 258 15.43 9.74 -18.37
CA PHE A 258 16.72 10.39 -18.13
C PHE A 258 17.78 9.31 -18.06
N GLU A 259 18.92 9.53 -18.72
CA GLU A 259 20.03 8.58 -18.71
C GLU A 259 20.90 8.74 -17.47
N ASP A 260 21.10 9.99 -17.01
CA ASP A 260 21.98 10.32 -15.90
C ASP A 260 21.51 11.55 -15.10
N THR A 261 22.29 11.90 -14.06
CA THR A 261 22.04 13.10 -13.25
C THR A 261 22.18 14.40 -14.05
N ASN A 262 23.05 14.46 -15.06
CA ASN A 262 23.32 15.70 -15.80
C ASN A 262 22.09 16.12 -16.62
N GLU A 263 21.41 15.17 -17.25
CA GLU A 263 20.14 15.46 -17.95
C GLU A 263 19.04 15.95 -17.01
N VAL A 264 19.02 15.46 -15.77
CA VAL A 264 18.10 15.95 -14.73
C VAL A 264 18.45 17.39 -14.35
N LEU A 265 19.73 17.72 -14.21
CA LEU A 265 20.19 19.06 -13.83
C LEU A 265 19.99 20.11 -14.93
N GLN A 266 19.78 19.68 -16.18
CA GLN A 266 19.43 20.56 -17.31
C GLN A 266 17.96 21.02 -17.30
N LEU A 267 17.11 20.46 -16.43
CA LEU A 267 15.73 20.92 -16.30
C LEU A 267 15.68 22.39 -15.88
N GLU A 268 14.67 23.12 -16.36
CA GLU A 268 14.50 24.55 -16.04
C GLU A 268 14.10 24.75 -14.57
N GLU A 269 13.37 23.79 -14.00
CA GLU A 269 12.87 23.89 -12.65
C GLU A 269 14.02 23.98 -11.62
N PRO A 270 14.00 24.95 -10.70
CA PRO A 270 15.06 25.12 -9.70
C PRO A 270 14.98 24.11 -8.56
N VAL A 271 13.81 23.50 -8.35
CA VAL A 271 13.57 22.45 -7.36
C VAL A 271 13.15 21.17 -8.07
N ILE A 272 13.79 20.06 -7.73
CA ILE A 272 13.52 18.74 -8.32
C ILE A 272 13.19 17.78 -7.19
N ILE A 273 12.00 17.20 -7.19
CA ILE A 273 11.62 16.14 -6.25
C ILE A 273 11.79 14.80 -6.95
N ASN A 274 12.81 14.05 -6.55
CA ASN A 274 13.14 12.74 -7.10
C ASN A 274 12.28 11.64 -6.46
N CYS A 275 11.29 11.14 -7.21
CA CYS A 275 10.42 10.01 -6.86
C CYS A 275 10.62 8.80 -7.80
N THR A 276 11.83 8.60 -8.33
CA THR A 276 12.11 7.62 -9.39
C THR A 276 12.23 6.17 -8.90
N GLY A 277 12.07 5.91 -7.60
CA GLY A 277 12.13 4.55 -7.06
C GLY A 277 13.48 3.88 -7.32
N LEU A 278 13.48 2.77 -8.06
CA LEU A 278 14.71 2.07 -8.47
C LEU A 278 15.58 2.91 -9.42
N GLY A 279 15.01 3.89 -10.12
CA GLY A 279 15.74 4.79 -11.02
C GLY A 279 16.86 5.56 -10.32
N SER A 280 16.70 5.88 -9.03
CA SER A 280 17.72 6.55 -8.23
C SER A 280 19.05 5.79 -8.13
N ARG A 281 19.05 4.47 -8.34
CA ARG A 281 20.30 3.68 -8.41
C ARG A 281 21.20 4.16 -9.55
N MET A 282 20.61 4.44 -10.71
CA MET A 282 21.31 4.92 -11.90
C MET A 282 21.46 6.44 -11.87
N LEU A 283 20.36 7.16 -11.63
CA LEU A 283 20.32 8.62 -11.71
C LEU A 283 21.06 9.34 -10.59
N PHE A 284 21.24 8.70 -9.44
CA PHE A 284 21.85 9.33 -8.26
C PHE A 284 22.81 8.40 -7.51
N SER A 285 23.29 7.34 -8.18
CA SER A 285 24.32 6.43 -7.67
C SER A 285 24.02 5.78 -6.32
N ASP A 286 22.74 5.60 -5.96
CA ASP A 286 22.36 4.95 -4.70
C ASP A 286 22.45 3.43 -4.81
N ASN A 287 23.64 2.89 -4.55
CA ASN A 287 23.93 1.47 -4.65
C ASN A 287 23.30 0.61 -3.54
N ASP A 288 22.76 1.23 -2.48
CA ASP A 288 22.01 0.54 -1.42
C ASP A 288 20.61 0.11 -1.90
N LEU A 289 20.12 0.66 -3.03
CA LEU A 289 18.85 0.27 -3.64
C LEU A 289 18.95 -1.07 -4.36
N ILE A 290 18.09 -2.01 -3.98
CA ILE A 290 17.93 -3.30 -4.65
C ILE A 290 16.47 -3.53 -5.04
N PRO A 291 16.20 -4.29 -6.11
CA PRO A 291 14.85 -4.74 -6.40
C PRO A 291 14.45 -5.88 -5.45
N ILE A 292 13.18 -5.89 -5.07
CA ILE A 292 12.54 -7.09 -4.53
C ILE A 292 11.36 -7.43 -5.44
N LYS A 293 11.52 -8.50 -6.23
CA LYS A 293 10.46 -9.01 -7.11
C LYS A 293 9.33 -9.57 -6.25
N GLY A 294 8.11 -9.19 -6.59
CA GLY A 294 6.89 -9.82 -6.10
C GLY A 294 5.97 -10.15 -7.25
N GLN A 295 5.46 -11.38 -7.23
CA GLN A 295 4.48 -11.87 -8.17
C GLN A 295 3.10 -11.98 -7.52
N LEU A 296 2.09 -11.65 -8.31
CA LEU A 296 0.69 -11.70 -7.96
C LEU A 296 -0.09 -12.45 -9.02
N THR A 297 -1.16 -13.11 -8.62
CA THR A 297 -2.14 -13.74 -9.52
C THR A 297 -3.52 -13.24 -9.16
N PHE A 298 -4.31 -12.88 -10.18
CA PHE A 298 -5.66 -12.36 -10.01
C PHE A 298 -6.66 -13.40 -10.49
N LEU A 299 -7.67 -13.65 -9.67
CA LEU A 299 -8.85 -14.41 -10.07
C LEU A 299 -10.00 -13.46 -10.46
N LEU A 300 -10.99 -13.99 -11.16
CA LEU A 300 -12.28 -13.31 -11.37
C LEU A 300 -12.81 -12.75 -10.04
N PRO A 301 -13.32 -11.50 -10.02
CA PRO A 301 -13.94 -10.93 -8.83
C PRO A 301 -15.01 -11.84 -8.22
N GLN A 302 -15.17 -11.75 -6.90
CA GLN A 302 -16.19 -12.46 -6.15
C GLN A 302 -16.81 -11.48 -5.15
N ASN A 303 -17.97 -10.92 -5.49
CA ASN A 303 -18.56 -9.75 -4.83
C ASN A 303 -18.88 -9.97 -3.35
N GLU A 304 -19.11 -11.22 -2.95
CA GLU A 304 -19.38 -11.61 -1.58
C GLU A 304 -18.13 -11.70 -0.69
N ILE A 305 -16.91 -11.56 -1.26
CA ILE A 305 -15.67 -11.50 -0.49
C ILE A 305 -15.38 -10.05 -0.13
N ASP A 306 -15.43 -9.73 1.16
CA ASP A 306 -15.17 -8.38 1.66
C ASP A 306 -14.26 -8.35 2.90
N TYR A 307 -13.16 -9.11 2.84
CA TYR A 307 -12.14 -9.13 3.88
C TYR A 307 -10.77 -9.42 3.29
N ILE A 308 -9.72 -9.01 3.99
CA ILE A 308 -8.32 -9.29 3.67
C ILE A 308 -7.84 -10.49 4.47
N ILE A 309 -7.03 -11.35 3.84
CA ILE A 309 -6.17 -12.32 4.53
C ILE A 309 -4.72 -11.90 4.36
N ILE A 310 -3.99 -11.83 5.46
CA ILE A 310 -2.53 -11.74 5.51
C ILE A 310 -1.99 -12.95 6.26
N GLY A 311 -0.87 -13.52 5.82
CA GLY A 311 -0.27 -14.67 6.47
C GLY A 311 -0.70 -15.98 5.78
N ASN A 312 -0.63 -17.11 6.48
CA ASN A 312 -0.68 -18.44 5.87
C ASN A 312 0.55 -18.71 4.97
N GLY A 313 1.69 -19.01 5.60
CA GLY A 313 2.93 -19.35 4.89
C GLY A 313 3.52 -18.20 4.05
N GLY A 314 3.23 -16.95 4.40
CA GLY A 314 3.68 -15.76 3.67
C GLY A 314 2.79 -15.32 2.50
N LEU A 315 1.62 -15.94 2.35
CA LEU A 315 0.61 -15.57 1.35
C LEU A 315 -0.30 -14.42 1.85
N TYR A 316 -1.12 -13.89 0.94
CA TYR A 316 -2.11 -12.85 1.22
C TYR A 316 -3.14 -12.74 0.10
N MET A 317 -4.36 -12.36 0.47
CA MET A 317 -5.49 -12.18 -0.43
C MET A 317 -6.16 -10.82 -0.22
N PHE A 318 -6.41 -10.10 -1.32
CA PHE A 318 -7.15 -8.84 -1.32
C PHE A 318 -8.36 -8.88 -2.28
N PRO A 319 -9.57 -8.49 -1.82
CA PRO A 319 -10.77 -8.47 -2.67
C PRO A 319 -10.90 -7.12 -3.38
N ARG A 320 -10.13 -6.95 -4.46
CA ARG A 320 -10.19 -5.73 -5.27
C ARG A 320 -11.32 -5.82 -6.29
N SER A 321 -11.81 -4.65 -6.72
CA SER A 321 -12.84 -4.55 -7.74
C SER A 321 -12.39 -5.12 -9.10
N ASP A 322 -11.08 -5.11 -9.38
CA ASP A 322 -10.47 -5.62 -10.60
C ASP A 322 -10.05 -7.10 -10.53
N GLY A 323 -10.37 -7.79 -9.43
CA GLY A 323 -10.13 -9.22 -9.22
C GLY A 323 -9.78 -9.57 -7.78
N ILE A 324 -9.94 -10.85 -7.42
CA ILE A 324 -9.37 -11.35 -6.17
C ILE A 324 -7.86 -11.50 -6.36
N LEU A 325 -7.10 -10.63 -5.72
CA LEU A 325 -5.64 -10.61 -5.79
C LEU A 325 -5.09 -11.64 -4.80
N LEU A 326 -4.30 -12.58 -5.32
CA LEU A 326 -3.55 -13.57 -4.56
C LEU A 326 -2.06 -13.25 -4.64
N GLY A 327 -1.41 -13.11 -3.49
CA GLY A 327 0.02 -12.93 -3.38
C GLY A 327 0.63 -13.82 -2.29
N GLY A 328 1.93 -13.98 -2.20
CA GLY A 328 2.89 -13.54 -3.20
C GLY A 328 4.26 -14.13 -3.00
N THR A 329 5.20 -13.60 -3.78
CA THR A 329 6.63 -13.89 -3.68
C THR A 329 7.39 -12.67 -3.16
N PHE A 330 8.60 -12.92 -2.66
CA PHE A 330 9.49 -11.88 -2.14
C PHE A 330 10.95 -12.26 -2.46
N GLU A 331 11.38 -11.92 -3.68
CA GLU A 331 12.69 -12.35 -4.20
C GLU A 331 13.65 -11.17 -4.29
N ARG A 332 14.65 -11.14 -3.40
CA ARG A 332 15.65 -10.07 -3.34
C ARG A 332 16.62 -10.15 -4.53
N ASN A 333 17.04 -9.00 -5.04
CA ASN A 333 18.00 -8.86 -6.15
C ASN A 333 17.54 -9.49 -7.49
N ASN A 334 16.26 -9.84 -7.62
CA ASN A 334 15.70 -10.31 -8.87
C ASN A 334 15.12 -9.12 -9.66
N TRP A 335 15.66 -8.86 -10.86
CA TRP A 335 15.23 -7.78 -11.76
C TRP A 335 14.21 -8.22 -12.80
N ASP A 336 13.99 -9.52 -12.96
CA ASP A 336 13.08 -10.05 -13.98
C ASP A 336 11.62 -9.81 -13.59
N THR A 337 10.90 -9.05 -14.42
CA THR A 337 9.47 -8.73 -14.24
C THR A 337 8.55 -9.74 -14.93
N THR A 338 9.08 -10.81 -15.50
CA THR A 338 8.28 -11.90 -16.08
C THR A 338 7.66 -12.74 -14.98
N PRO A 339 6.33 -12.97 -14.99
CA PRO A 339 5.70 -13.92 -14.08
C PRO A 339 6.22 -15.34 -14.32
N ASP A 340 6.61 -16.03 -13.25
CA ASP A 340 7.00 -17.44 -13.27
C ASP A 340 5.74 -18.32 -13.12
N PRO A 341 5.41 -19.19 -14.10
CA PRO A 341 4.27 -20.10 -14.02
C PRO A 341 4.29 -21.03 -12.80
N GLU A 342 5.47 -21.43 -12.33
CA GLU A 342 5.60 -22.27 -11.14
C GLU A 342 5.23 -21.49 -9.87
N LYS A 343 5.63 -20.23 -9.77
CA LYS A 343 5.19 -19.35 -8.68
C LYS A 343 3.70 -19.09 -8.73
N THR A 344 3.10 -18.96 -9.92
CA THR A 344 1.64 -18.88 -10.06
C THR A 344 0.96 -20.12 -9.48
N ARG A 345 1.40 -21.33 -9.86
CA ARG A 345 0.86 -22.59 -9.30
C ARG A 345 1.01 -22.66 -7.78
N GLN A 346 2.17 -22.29 -7.23
CA GLN A 346 2.41 -22.27 -5.79
C GLN A 346 1.47 -21.31 -5.05
N ILE A 347 1.30 -20.08 -5.56
CA ILE A 347 0.38 -19.10 -5.00
C ILE A 347 -1.06 -19.65 -5.02
N VAL A 348 -1.52 -20.14 -6.17
CA VAL A 348 -2.90 -20.63 -6.32
C VAL A 348 -3.16 -21.84 -5.43
N ASN A 349 -2.26 -22.82 -5.42
CA ASN A 349 -2.40 -24.02 -4.59
C ASN A 349 -2.41 -23.69 -3.10
N GLY A 350 -1.52 -22.80 -2.63
CA GLY A 350 -1.47 -22.40 -1.22
C GLY A 350 -2.75 -21.71 -0.75
N HIS A 351 -3.35 -20.85 -1.58
CA HIS A 351 -4.65 -20.24 -1.27
C HIS A 351 -5.79 -21.25 -1.36
N ARG A 352 -5.77 -22.16 -2.34
CA ARG A 352 -6.78 -23.21 -2.46
C ARG A 352 -6.84 -24.07 -1.20
N THR A 353 -5.69 -24.59 -0.75
CA THR A 353 -5.60 -25.37 0.49
C THR A 353 -6.15 -24.61 1.69
N PHE A 354 -5.77 -23.34 1.85
CA PHE A 354 -6.24 -22.51 2.97
C PHE A 354 -7.76 -22.30 2.95
N PHE A 355 -8.32 -21.93 1.79
CA PHE A 355 -9.75 -21.66 1.67
C PHE A 355 -10.60 -22.95 1.65
N GLU A 356 -10.09 -24.08 1.18
CA GLU A 356 -10.76 -25.38 1.30
C GLU A 356 -10.89 -25.86 2.75
N ALA A 357 -9.92 -25.53 3.61
CA ALA A 357 -9.96 -25.83 5.03
C ALA A 357 -10.90 -24.89 5.83
N MET A 358 -11.24 -23.72 5.26
CA MET A 358 -12.14 -22.75 5.90
C MET A 358 -13.57 -23.31 5.99
N LYS A 359 -14.13 -23.29 7.20
CA LYS A 359 -15.51 -23.73 7.45
C LYS A 359 -16.51 -22.66 7.04
N ASP A 360 -16.89 -22.64 5.77
CA ASP A 360 -17.92 -21.77 5.23
C ASP A 360 -19.29 -22.49 5.22
N PRO A 361 -20.27 -22.09 6.06
CA PRO A 361 -21.58 -22.72 6.14
C PRO A 361 -22.50 -22.38 4.95
N TRP A 362 -22.05 -21.55 4.02
CA TRP A 362 -22.83 -21.09 2.87
C TRP A 362 -22.32 -21.61 1.52
N ALA A 363 -21.28 -22.44 1.55
CA ALA A 363 -20.50 -22.82 0.38
C ALA A 363 -21.00 -24.05 -0.38
#